data_AF-A0A5J6L075-F1
#
_entry.id   AF-A0A5J6L075-F1
#
_cell.length_a   1.000
_cell.length_b   1.000
_cell.length_c   1.000
_cell.angle_alpha   90.00
_cell.angle_beta   90.00
_cell.angle_gamma   90.00
#
_symmetry.space_group_name_H-M   'P 1'
#
loop_
_entity.id
_entity.type
_entity.pdbx_description
1 polymer ?
#
loop_
_entity_poly.entity_id
_entity_poly.type
_entity_poly.pdbx_seq_one_letter_code
_entity_poly.pdbx_strand_id
1 'polypeptide(L)'
;MPPEHLRNNEPIPISWTTETGHTEECWGWIEIRNPESGDGETLDAAVTAHDWSGLGQRLYDENTVGHNAEDVDGEIRVSDGLAPIIRSFAEQTFPGIGWLSEGGIEDAPAVDGWGMTCVPPKS
;
A
#
# COMPACT_ATOMS: atom_id res chain seq x y z
N MET A 1 -2.91 21.13 17.48
CA MET A 1 -2.41 21.24 16.10
C MET A 1 -2.64 19.89 15.46
N PRO A 2 -3.12 19.83 14.20
CA PRO A 2 -3.17 18.57 13.46
C PRO A 2 -1.76 17.96 13.42
N PRO A 3 -1.63 16.63 13.38
CA PRO A 3 -0.32 16.02 13.15
C PRO A 3 0.20 16.45 11.78
N GLU A 4 1.50 16.68 11.65
CA GLU A 4 2.11 17.03 10.35
C GLU A 4 2.12 15.82 9.41
N HIS A 5 2.21 14.61 9.97
CA HIS A 5 2.22 13.35 9.23
C HIS A 5 1.33 12.32 9.93
N LEU A 6 0.64 11.51 9.12
CA LEU A 6 -0.21 10.40 9.51
C LEU A 6 0.17 9.18 8.67
N ARG A 7 0.18 8.01 9.29
CA ARG A 7 0.21 6.72 8.62
C ARG A 7 -0.95 5.89 9.16
N ASN A 8 -1.61 5.09 8.32
CA ASN A 8 -2.63 4.14 8.79
C ASN A 8 -2.05 3.16 9.82
N ASN A 9 -2.81 2.90 10.87
CA ASN A 9 -2.49 1.90 11.88
C ASN A 9 -2.89 0.50 11.43
N GLU A 10 -4.01 0.37 10.72
CA GLU A 10 -4.49 -0.90 10.17
C GLU A 10 -3.73 -1.22 8.87
N PRO A 11 -2.86 -2.25 8.83
CA PRO A 11 -2.04 -2.52 7.65
C PRO A 11 -2.88 -3.06 6.48
N ILE A 12 -2.48 -2.74 5.26
CA ILE A 12 -3.01 -3.36 4.05
C ILE A 12 -2.38 -4.76 3.91
N PRO A 13 -3.16 -5.86 4.00
CA PRO A 13 -2.60 -7.20 3.91
C PRO A 13 -2.27 -7.57 2.46
N ILE A 14 -1.06 -8.05 2.21
CA ILE A 14 -0.58 -8.44 0.89
C ILE A 14 0.10 -9.80 1.03
N SER A 15 -0.35 -10.79 0.26
CA SER A 15 0.27 -12.11 0.28
C SER A 15 0.20 -12.76 -1.09
N TRP A 16 1.24 -13.52 -1.43
CA TRP A 16 1.27 -14.35 -2.65
C TRP A 16 2.04 -15.64 -2.40
N THR A 17 1.80 -16.63 -3.26
CA THR A 17 2.56 -17.88 -3.27
C THR A 17 3.31 -17.97 -4.60
N THR A 18 4.62 -18.16 -4.52
CA THR A 18 5.49 -18.37 -5.69
C THR A 18 5.23 -19.73 -6.34
N GLU A 19 5.75 -19.94 -7.54
CA GLU A 19 5.63 -21.22 -8.26
C GLU A 19 6.24 -22.41 -7.50
N THR A 20 7.18 -22.16 -6.58
CA THR A 20 7.80 -23.20 -5.73
C THR A 20 6.99 -23.52 -4.47
N GLY A 21 5.84 -22.86 -4.27
CA GLY A 21 5.01 -23.04 -3.10
C GLY A 21 5.46 -22.25 -1.87
N HIS A 22 6.39 -21.29 -2.05
CA HIS A 22 6.78 -20.37 -0.99
C HIS A 22 5.73 -19.26 -0.84
N THR A 23 5.23 -19.03 0.36
CA THR A 23 4.29 -17.94 0.63
C THR A 23 5.01 -16.75 1.24
N GLU A 24 4.84 -15.59 0.61
CA GLU A 24 5.28 -14.29 1.11
C GLU A 24 4.08 -13.56 1.73
N GLU A 25 4.31 -12.94 2.90
CA GLU A 25 3.32 -12.13 3.61
C GLU A 25 3.90 -10.75 3.89
N CYS A 26 3.24 -9.70 3.42
CA CYS A 26 3.68 -8.33 3.54
C CYS A 26 2.56 -7.43 4.04
N TRP A 27 2.95 -6.33 4.67
CA TRP A 27 2.05 -5.29 5.14
C TRP A 27 2.33 -4.00 4.38
N GLY A 28 1.26 -3.36 3.89
CA GLY A 28 1.29 -2.08 3.20
C GLY A 28 0.75 -0.94 4.06
N TRP A 29 1.25 0.27 3.82
CA TRP A 29 0.82 1.49 4.50
C TRP A 29 0.80 2.70 3.58
N ILE A 30 -0.06 3.66 3.90
CA ILE A 30 -0.26 4.94 3.22
C ILE A 30 0.08 6.04 4.22
N GLU A 31 0.89 7.00 3.78
CA GLU A 31 1.33 8.14 4.56
C GLU A 31 0.68 9.42 4.00
N ILE A 32 -0.01 10.16 4.86
CA ILE A 32 -0.68 11.43 4.56
C ILE A 32 0.06 12.55 5.30
N ARG A 33 0.42 13.62 4.58
CA ARG A 33 0.91 14.86 5.15
C ARG A 33 -0.22 15.86 5.32
N ASN A 34 -0.12 16.71 6.35
CA ASN A 34 -1.10 17.71 6.74
C ASN A 34 -2.54 17.17 6.86
N PRO A 35 -2.77 16.01 7.50
CA PRO A 35 -4.10 15.45 7.69
C PRO A 35 -5.04 16.41 8.43
N GLU A 36 -6.31 16.36 8.06
CA GLU A 36 -7.40 16.96 8.81
C GLU A 36 -7.80 16.10 10.02
N SER A 37 -8.57 16.70 10.93
CA SER A 37 -9.10 15.98 12.10
C SER A 37 -10.04 14.86 11.64
N GLY A 38 -9.68 13.61 11.92
CA GLY A 38 -10.46 12.42 11.57
C GLY A 38 -9.95 11.65 10.36
N ASP A 39 -8.95 12.16 9.63
CA ASP A 39 -8.39 11.46 8.46
C ASP A 39 -7.75 10.12 8.85
N GLY A 40 -7.13 10.02 10.03
CA GLY A 40 -6.59 8.76 10.53
C GLY A 40 -7.65 7.69 10.71
N GLU A 41 -8.73 8.01 11.42
CA GLU A 41 -9.85 7.07 11.63
C GLU A 41 -10.54 6.72 10.31
N THR A 42 -10.66 7.70 9.41
CA THR A 42 -11.25 7.51 8.07
C THR A 42 -10.40 6.55 7.23
N LEU A 43 -9.08 6.76 7.20
CA LEU A 43 -8.16 5.91 6.46
C LEU A 43 -8.14 4.49 7.03
N ASP A 44 -8.02 4.33 8.35
CA ASP A 44 -8.03 3.03 9.01
C ASP A 44 -9.35 2.27 8.77
N ALA A 45 -10.50 2.97 8.84
CA ALA A 45 -11.80 2.38 8.54
C ALA A 45 -11.93 1.98 7.06
N ALA A 46 -11.43 2.80 6.13
CA ALA A 46 -11.44 2.50 4.70
C ALA A 46 -10.55 1.29 4.37
N VAL A 47 -9.36 1.21 4.97
CA VAL A 47 -8.46 0.06 4.80
C VAL A 47 -9.14 -1.21 5.30
N THR A 48 -9.77 -1.16 6.48
CA THR A 48 -10.47 -2.32 7.07
C THR A 48 -11.68 -2.76 6.25
N ALA A 49 -12.40 -1.81 5.65
CA ALA A 49 -13.61 -2.10 4.86
C ALA A 49 -13.31 -2.59 3.44
N HIS A 50 -12.10 -2.34 2.92
CA HIS A 50 -11.72 -2.72 1.57
C HIS A 50 -11.37 -4.22 1.48
N ASP A 51 -11.82 -4.87 0.41
CA ASP A 51 -11.49 -6.26 0.15
C ASP A 51 -10.11 -6.35 -0.53
N TRP A 52 -9.09 -6.62 0.28
CA TRP A 52 -7.71 -6.84 -0.19
C TRP A 52 -7.44 -8.29 -0.61
N SER A 53 -8.43 -9.19 -0.52
CA SER A 53 -8.23 -10.61 -0.76
C SER A 53 -7.72 -10.88 -2.17
N GLY A 54 -6.67 -11.69 -2.27
CA GLY A 54 -6.05 -12.05 -3.55
C GLY A 54 -5.28 -10.92 -4.24
N LEU A 55 -5.19 -9.70 -3.67
CA LEU A 55 -4.45 -8.60 -4.27
C LEU A 55 -2.97 -8.98 -4.51
N GLY A 56 -2.29 -9.49 -3.48
CA GLY A 56 -0.87 -9.85 -3.59
C GLY A 56 -0.62 -10.90 -4.69
N GLN A 57 -1.41 -11.97 -4.72
CA GLN A 57 -1.30 -12.98 -5.77
C GLN A 57 -1.56 -12.41 -7.16
N ARG A 58 -2.58 -11.56 -7.31
CA ARG A 58 -2.87 -10.90 -8.58
C ARG A 58 -1.71 -10.02 -9.05
N LEU A 59 -1.14 -9.21 -8.16
CA LEU A 59 0.01 -8.35 -8.48
C LEU A 59 1.26 -9.16 -8.83
N TYR A 60 1.46 -10.30 -8.17
CA TYR A 60 2.52 -11.26 -8.48
C TYR A 60 2.32 -11.86 -9.88
N ASP A 61 1.14 -12.39 -10.18
CA ASP A 61 0.83 -13.08 -11.43
C ASP A 61 0.82 -12.13 -12.65
N GLU A 62 0.39 -10.87 -12.49
CA GLU A 62 0.36 -9.87 -13.56
C GLU A 62 1.76 -9.42 -14.00
N ASN A 63 2.79 -9.60 -13.16
CA ASN A 63 4.15 -9.12 -13.41
C ASN A 63 5.15 -10.27 -13.62
N THR A 64 4.96 -11.04 -14.70
CA THR A 64 5.71 -12.28 -14.98
C THR A 64 7.19 -12.11 -15.35
N VAL A 65 7.68 -10.89 -15.58
CA VAL A 65 9.07 -10.66 -15.97
C VAL A 65 9.98 -10.91 -14.77
N GLY A 66 10.87 -11.90 -14.88
CA GLY A 66 11.83 -12.23 -13.82
C GLY A 66 11.38 -13.37 -12.90
N HIS A 67 10.20 -13.97 -13.12
CA HIS A 67 9.75 -15.14 -12.38
C HIS A 67 10.81 -16.26 -12.49
N ASN A 68 11.38 -16.60 -11.35
CA ASN A 68 12.22 -17.77 -11.20
C ASN A 68 11.91 -18.44 -9.85
N ALA A 69 12.43 -19.63 -9.63
CA ALA A 69 12.07 -20.46 -8.48
C ALA A 69 12.34 -19.82 -7.10
N GLU A 70 13.22 -18.81 -7.02
CA GLU A 70 13.61 -18.12 -5.79
C GLU A 70 13.14 -16.67 -5.73
N ASP A 71 12.69 -16.12 -6.87
CA ASP A 71 12.07 -14.82 -7.09
C ASP A 71 12.38 -13.71 -6.07
N VAL A 72 13.67 -13.43 -5.88
CA VAL A 72 14.16 -12.43 -4.93
C VAL A 72 13.61 -11.02 -5.22
N ASP A 73 13.20 -10.78 -6.48
CA ASP A 73 12.62 -9.51 -6.92
C ASP A 73 11.08 -9.49 -6.86
N GLY A 74 10.44 -10.56 -6.36
CA GLY A 74 8.98 -10.66 -6.25
C GLY A 74 8.37 -9.56 -5.38
N GLU A 75 9.03 -9.21 -4.27
CA GLU A 75 8.66 -8.09 -3.41
C GLU A 75 8.64 -6.76 -4.18
N ILE A 76 9.68 -6.48 -4.97
CA ILE A 76 9.79 -5.24 -5.76
C ILE A 76 8.65 -5.16 -6.78
N ARG A 77 8.36 -6.26 -7.49
CA ARG A 77 7.30 -6.25 -8.51
C ARG A 77 5.90 -6.10 -7.92
N VAL A 78 5.63 -6.78 -6.80
CA VAL A 78 4.36 -6.61 -6.07
C VAL A 78 4.24 -5.17 -5.56
N SER A 79 5.32 -4.61 -5.03
CA SER A 79 5.40 -3.21 -4.61
C SER A 79 5.09 -2.27 -5.79
N ASP A 80 5.76 -2.39 -6.92
CA ASP A 80 5.53 -1.54 -8.10
C ASP A 80 4.07 -1.63 -8.60
N GLY A 81 3.50 -2.84 -8.61
CA GLY A 81 2.10 -3.07 -8.96
C GLY A 81 1.10 -2.51 -7.93
N LEU A 82 1.49 -2.38 -6.67
CA LEU A 82 0.68 -1.83 -5.59
C LEU A 82 0.48 -0.31 -5.72
N ALA A 83 1.51 0.42 -6.21
CA ALA A 83 1.50 1.88 -6.33
C ALA A 83 0.23 2.47 -6.98
N PRO A 84 -0.20 2.03 -8.19
CA PRO A 84 -1.42 2.54 -8.82
C PRO A 84 -2.70 2.17 -8.06
N ILE A 85 -2.71 1.05 -7.35
CA ILE A 85 -3.86 0.62 -6.53
C ILE A 85 -4.01 1.52 -5.31
N ILE A 86 -2.90 1.81 -4.62
CA ILE A 86 -2.86 2.75 -3.49
C ILE A 86 -3.33 4.13 -3.92
N ARG A 87 -2.91 4.57 -5.11
CA ARG A 87 -3.40 5.82 -5.69
C ARG A 87 -4.90 5.84 -5.85
N SER A 88 -5.46 4.85 -6.53
CA SER A 88 -6.91 4.78 -6.74
C SER A 88 -7.67 4.68 -5.41
N PHE A 89 -7.14 3.91 -4.45
CA PHE A 89 -7.74 3.75 -3.13
C PHE A 89 -7.74 5.07 -2.33
N ALA A 90 -6.63 5.81 -2.33
CA ALA A 90 -6.53 7.10 -1.66
C ALA A 90 -7.50 8.13 -2.27
N GLU A 91 -7.60 8.18 -3.60
CA GLU A 91 -8.54 9.07 -4.31
C GLU A 91 -10.01 8.71 -4.02
N GLN A 92 -10.34 7.43 -3.83
CA GLN A 92 -11.68 6.99 -3.44
C GLN A 92 -12.00 7.32 -1.97
N THR A 93 -11.01 7.21 -1.09
CA THR A 93 -11.16 7.47 0.35
C THR A 93 -11.23 8.96 0.64
N PHE A 94 -10.39 9.74 -0.02
CA PHE A 94 -10.28 11.19 0.12
C PHE A 94 -10.39 11.85 -1.27
N PRO A 95 -11.62 12.14 -1.74
CA PRO A 95 -11.83 12.74 -3.05
C PRO A 95 -11.10 14.07 -3.19
N GLY A 96 -10.20 14.15 -4.18
CA GLY A 96 -9.38 15.33 -4.44
C GLY A 96 -8.10 15.43 -3.63
N ILE A 97 -7.71 14.38 -2.89
CA ILE A 97 -6.41 14.31 -2.20
C ILE A 97 -5.26 14.49 -3.20
N GLY A 98 -4.28 15.31 -2.82
CA GLY A 98 -3.09 15.53 -3.62
C GLY A 98 -2.06 14.41 -3.49
N TRP A 99 -1.09 14.40 -4.40
CA TRP A 99 0.14 13.60 -4.31
C TRP A 99 1.33 14.54 -4.18
N LEU A 100 2.09 14.47 -3.09
CA LEU A 100 3.20 15.42 -2.86
C LEU A 100 4.31 15.28 -3.90
N SER A 101 4.58 14.05 -4.37
CA SER A 101 5.53 13.80 -5.46
C SER A 101 5.18 14.50 -6.78
N GLU A 102 3.92 14.93 -6.94
CA GLU A 102 3.42 15.60 -8.15
C GLU A 102 3.26 17.12 -7.97
N GLY A 103 3.82 17.68 -6.89
CA GLY A 103 3.67 19.09 -6.56
C GLY A 103 2.34 19.41 -5.87
N GLY A 104 1.85 18.49 -5.04
CA GLY A 104 0.70 18.71 -4.16
C GLY A 104 0.81 20.01 -3.35
N ILE A 105 -0.33 20.56 -2.96
CA ILE A 105 -0.42 21.81 -2.20
C ILE A 105 0.24 21.59 -0.83
N GLU A 106 1.32 22.34 -0.54
CA GLU A 106 2.14 22.17 0.68
C GLU A 106 1.35 22.29 1.99
N ASP A 107 0.18 22.95 1.96
CA ASP A 107 -0.67 23.22 3.13
C ASP A 107 -2.00 22.43 3.12
N ALA A 108 -2.21 21.51 2.17
CA ALA A 108 -3.42 20.68 2.10
C ALA A 108 -3.11 19.21 2.39
N PRO A 109 -4.12 18.40 2.78
CA PRO A 109 -3.98 16.96 2.89
C PRO A 109 -3.50 16.35 1.56
N ALA A 110 -2.42 15.60 1.63
CA ALA A 110 -1.85 14.94 0.47
C ALA A 110 -1.17 13.64 0.85
N VAL A 111 -1.19 12.66 -0.04
CA VAL A 111 -0.37 11.46 0.10
C VAL A 111 1.10 11.85 -0.06
N ASP A 112 1.87 11.61 1.00
CA ASP A 112 3.32 11.83 1.04
C ASP A 112 4.08 10.63 0.49
N GLY A 113 3.53 9.44 0.76
CA GLY A 113 4.12 8.19 0.32
C GLY A 113 3.25 7.00 0.68
N TRP A 114 3.77 5.84 0.32
CA TRP A 114 3.27 4.56 0.76
C TRP A 114 4.46 3.61 0.87
N GLY A 115 4.31 2.53 1.63
CA GLY A 115 5.38 1.56 1.83
C GLY A 115 4.82 0.16 1.96
N MET A 116 5.69 -0.82 1.73
CA MET A 116 5.42 -2.23 1.95
C MET A 116 6.58 -2.84 2.72
N THR A 117 6.31 -3.80 3.58
CA THR A 117 7.35 -4.59 4.24
C THR A 117 6.90 -6.03 4.36
N CYS A 118 7.70 -6.94 3.82
CA CYS A 118 7.45 -8.36 3.94
C CYS A 118 7.95 -8.89 5.29
N VAL A 119 7.08 -9.63 5.98
CA VAL A 119 7.41 -10.32 7.21
C VAL A 119 8.07 -11.62 6.80
N PRO A 120 9.31 -11.91 7.25
CA PRO A 120 9.92 -13.19 6.96
C PRO A 120 9.02 -14.31 7.52
N PRO A 121 8.86 -15.44 6.81
CA PRO A 121 7.98 -16.51 7.23
C PRO A 121 8.33 -16.93 8.66
N LYS A 122 7.31 -17.05 9.51
CA LYS A 122 7.51 -17.54 10.89
C LYS A 122 8.14 -18.93 10.79
N SER A 123 9.33 -19.05 11.39
CA SER A 123 10.07 -20.30 11.53
C SER A 123 9.42 -21.23 12.55
#